data_AF-A0A2V5I0R5-F1
#
_entry.id   AF-A0A2V5I0R5-F1
#
_cell.length_a   1.000
_cell.length_b   1.000
_cell.length_c   1.000
_cell.angle_alpha   90.00
_cell.angle_beta   90.00
_cell.angle_gamma   90.00
#
_symmetry.space_group_name_H-M   'P 1'
#
loop_
_entity.id
_entity.type
_entity.pdbx_description
1 polymer ?
#
loop_
_entity_poly.entity_id
_entity_poly.type
_entity_poly.pdbx_seq_one_letter_code
_entity_poly.pdbx_strand_id
1 'polypeptide(L)'
;YLLQASEKHLVLSSPVFKQMLCGLWKETTDLATEGFVRFEIKNWNLQPFLILLQVMHGRPAPKGLDVDTITDVALLADYYQCLEDFRRCMRGWLREAKKTLRPSHETYTKCLWVSWILRSATNFKDFGSLVVYFAEDLIEGEGLPFHPVVLG
;
A
#
# COMPACT_ATOMS: atom_id res chain seq x y z
N TYR A 1 -19.12 -3.07 5.95
CA TYR A 1 -18.96 -1.67 6.40
C TYR A 1 -19.33 -0.74 5.26
N LEU A 2 -19.91 0.43 5.54
CA LEU A 2 -20.16 1.46 4.53
C LEU A 2 -19.17 2.61 4.74
N LEU A 3 -18.43 2.96 3.69
CA LEU A 3 -17.48 4.06 3.68
C LEU A 3 -17.96 5.12 2.69
N GLN A 4 -17.74 6.39 3.03
CA GLN A 4 -18.02 7.52 2.15
C GLN A 4 -16.75 8.33 1.95
N ALA A 5 -16.50 8.69 0.69
CA ALA A 5 -15.33 9.42 0.26
C ALA A 5 -15.70 10.38 -0.88
N SER A 6 -14.92 11.44 -1.04
CA SER A 6 -15.13 12.41 -2.11
C SER A 6 -14.56 11.87 -3.42
N GLU A 7 -15.41 11.74 -4.44
CA GLU A 7 -15.00 11.33 -5.79
C GLU A 7 -13.85 12.19 -6.32
N LYS A 8 -13.94 13.52 -6.22
CA LYS A 8 -12.85 14.46 -6.58
C LYS A 8 -11.50 14.10 -5.95
N HIS A 9 -11.45 13.76 -4.66
CA HIS A 9 -10.18 13.39 -4.00
C HIS A 9 -9.66 12.04 -4.49
N LEU A 10 -10.56 11.08 -4.70
CA LEU A 10 -10.20 9.75 -5.22
C LEU A 10 -9.63 9.85 -6.64
N VAL A 11 -10.32 10.57 -7.52
CA VAL A 11 -9.93 10.80 -8.92
C VAL A 11 -8.62 11.56 -9.03
N LEU A 12 -8.40 12.56 -8.15
CA LEU A 12 -7.17 13.34 -8.14
C LEU A 12 -5.95 12.49 -7.75
N SER A 13 -6.11 11.61 -6.75
CA SER A 13 -4.98 10.89 -6.18
C SER A 13 -4.69 9.55 -6.88
N SER A 14 -5.63 8.99 -7.64
CA SER A 14 -5.50 7.65 -8.21
C SER A 14 -6.04 7.54 -9.63
N PRO A 15 -5.19 7.15 -10.60
CA PRO A 15 -5.63 6.80 -11.95
C PRO A 15 -6.66 5.67 -11.99
N VAL A 16 -6.56 4.70 -11.08
CA VAL A 16 -7.48 3.56 -11.00
C VAL A 16 -8.86 4.02 -10.55
N PHE A 17 -8.95 4.86 -9.51
CA PHE A 17 -10.24 5.46 -9.13
C PHE A 17 -10.78 6.39 -10.22
N LYS A 18 -9.92 7.13 -10.92
CA LYS A 18 -10.35 7.93 -12.09
C LYS A 18 -10.98 7.08 -13.18
N GLN A 19 -10.38 5.94 -13.53
CA GLN A 19 -10.96 5.03 -14.52
C GLN A 19 -12.29 4.42 -14.03
N MET A 20 -12.36 4.06 -12.75
CA MET A 20 -13.55 3.47 -12.14
C MET A 20 -14.72 4.46 -12.03
N LEU A 21 -14.46 5.73 -11.73
CA LEU A 21 -15.50 6.74 -11.46
C LEU A 21 -15.83 7.62 -12.66
N CYS A 22 -14.90 7.83 -13.60
CA CYS A 22 -15.08 8.69 -14.77
C CYS A 22 -15.05 7.94 -16.11
N GLY A 23 -14.96 6.61 -16.10
CA GLY A 23 -14.99 5.79 -17.32
C GLY A 23 -16.38 5.74 -17.98
N LEU A 24 -16.50 5.05 -19.11
CA LEU A 24 -17.81 4.79 -19.76
C LEU A 24 -18.68 3.75 -19.00
N TRP A 25 -18.45 3.59 -17.69
CA TRP A 25 -19.04 2.53 -16.88
C TRP A 25 -20.31 3.03 -16.16
N LYS A 26 -21.13 2.11 -15.64
CA LYS A 26 -22.43 2.43 -15.00
C LYS A 26 -22.29 3.45 -13.87
N GLU A 27 -21.19 3.35 -13.13
CA GLU A 27 -20.83 4.20 -12.01
C GLU A 27 -20.85 5.69 -12.37
N THR A 28 -20.35 6.08 -13.53
CA THR A 28 -20.31 7.49 -13.93
C THR A 28 -21.71 8.04 -14.25
N THR A 29 -22.61 7.19 -14.73
CA THR A 29 -24.00 7.57 -14.99
C THR A 29 -24.76 7.75 -13.67
N ASP A 30 -24.58 6.83 -12.73
CA ASP A 30 -25.22 6.87 -11.40
C ASP A 30 -24.73 8.09 -10.59
N LEU A 31 -23.45 8.45 -10.68
CA LEU A 31 -22.92 9.66 -10.03
C LEU A 31 -23.63 10.93 -10.51
N ALA A 32 -23.91 11.01 -11.81
CA ALA A 32 -24.52 12.18 -12.44
C ALA A 32 -26.03 12.29 -12.14
N THR A 33 -26.73 11.17 -11.94
CA THR A 33 -28.17 11.14 -11.68
C THR A 33 -28.53 11.13 -10.20
N GLU A 34 -27.80 10.36 -9.37
CA GLU A 34 -28.09 10.18 -7.94
C GLU A 34 -27.21 11.04 -7.01
N GLY A 35 -26.14 11.63 -7.55
CA GLY A 35 -25.18 12.44 -6.78
C GLY A 35 -24.19 11.63 -5.94
N PHE A 36 -24.26 10.29 -5.97
CA PHE A 36 -23.30 9.38 -5.36
C PHE A 36 -23.24 8.06 -6.14
N VAL A 37 -22.17 7.29 -5.94
CA VAL A 37 -22.02 5.94 -6.49
C VAL A 37 -21.73 4.98 -5.35
N ARG A 38 -22.28 3.77 -5.43
CA ARG A 38 -21.92 2.68 -4.53
C ARG A 38 -21.30 1.55 -5.35
N PHE A 39 -20.10 1.15 -4.97
CA PHE A 39 -19.45 -0.03 -5.51
C PHE A 39 -18.84 -0.84 -4.37
N GLU A 40 -18.70 -2.14 -4.60
CA GLU A 40 -18.16 -3.06 -3.62
C GLU A 40 -16.65 -3.18 -3.81
N ILE A 41 -15.91 -3.03 -2.72
CA ILE A 41 -14.47 -3.29 -2.69
C ILE A 41 -14.27 -4.62 -1.98
N LYS A 42 -13.82 -5.61 -2.73
CA LYS A 42 -13.53 -6.96 -2.23
C LYS A 42 -12.03 -7.13 -2.00
N ASN A 43 -11.67 -8.07 -1.14
CA ASN A 43 -10.30 -8.56 -0.94
C ASN A 43 -9.32 -7.64 -0.19
N TRP A 44 -9.77 -6.50 0.34
CA TRP A 44 -8.92 -5.60 1.12
C TRP A 44 -9.32 -5.56 2.59
N ASN A 45 -8.31 -5.59 3.46
CA ASN A 45 -8.48 -5.34 4.88
C ASN A 45 -8.98 -3.91 5.11
N LEU A 46 -9.99 -3.76 5.98
CA LEU A 46 -10.65 -2.48 6.22
C LEU A 46 -9.69 -1.40 6.72
N GLN A 47 -8.82 -1.73 7.69
CA GLN A 47 -7.93 -0.75 8.32
C GLN A 47 -6.93 -0.14 7.34
N PRO A 48 -6.13 -0.91 6.58
CA PRO A 48 -5.24 -0.37 5.54
C PRO A 48 -5.99 0.48 4.51
N PHE A 49 -7.19 0.05 4.10
CA PHE A 49 -8.01 0.79 3.16
C PHE A 49 -8.49 2.14 3.72
N LEU A 50 -8.86 2.20 5.00
CA LEU A 50 -9.18 3.46 5.67
C LEU A 50 -7.98 4.42 5.72
N ILE A 51 -6.78 3.90 5.95
CA ILE A 51 -5.54 4.71 5.95
C ILE A 51 -5.29 5.29 4.55
N LEU A 52 -5.46 4.47 3.51
CA LEU A 52 -5.40 4.91 2.11
C LEU A 52 -6.33 6.11 1.88
N LEU A 53 -7.62 5.95 2.23
CA LEU A 53 -8.60 7.02 2.07
C LEU A 53 -8.23 8.28 2.86
N GLN A 54 -7.76 8.15 4.11
CA GLN A 54 -7.39 9.29 4.94
C GLN A 54 -6.28 10.12 4.29
N VAL A 55 -5.22 9.47 3.80
CA VAL A 55 -4.10 10.16 3.15
C VAL A 55 -4.53 10.83 1.85
N MET A 56 -5.32 10.15 1.00
CA MET A 56 -5.86 10.74 -0.24
C MET A 56 -6.73 11.97 0.02
N HIS A 57 -7.34 12.08 1.20
CA HIS A 57 -8.15 13.24 1.62
C HIS A 57 -7.33 14.28 2.39
N GLY A 58 -6.00 14.20 2.39
CA GLY A 58 -5.13 15.14 3.10
C GLY A 58 -5.29 15.11 4.62
N ARG A 59 -5.88 14.05 5.17
CA ARG A 59 -6.03 13.90 6.63
C ARG A 59 -4.70 13.47 7.24
N PRO A 60 -4.45 13.79 8.52
CA PRO A 60 -3.24 13.36 9.20
C PRO A 60 -3.07 11.84 9.15
N ALA A 61 -1.92 11.40 8.64
CA ALA A 61 -1.53 9.99 8.66
C ALA A 61 -1.43 9.48 10.12
N PRO A 62 -1.91 8.25 10.42
CA PRO A 62 -1.75 7.65 11.74
C PRO A 62 -0.27 7.44 12.07
N LYS A 63 0.04 7.32 13.36
CA LYS A 63 1.38 7.03 13.87
C LYS A 63 1.39 5.62 14.47
N GLY A 64 2.59 5.04 14.58
CA GLY A 64 2.78 3.76 15.27
C GLY A 64 2.18 2.56 14.54
N LEU A 65 2.16 2.60 13.21
CA LEU A 65 1.75 1.44 12.41
C LEU A 65 2.82 0.33 12.50
N ASP A 66 2.36 -0.92 12.60
CA ASP A 66 3.21 -2.09 12.44
C ASP A 66 3.58 -2.34 10.98
N VAL A 67 4.56 -3.23 10.76
CA VAL A 67 5.06 -3.55 9.41
C VAL A 67 3.98 -4.16 8.54
N ASP A 68 3.05 -4.93 9.11
CA ASP A 68 1.97 -5.59 8.39
C ASP A 68 1.01 -4.57 7.78
N THR A 69 0.54 -3.63 8.61
CA THR A 69 -0.32 -2.54 8.17
C THR A 69 0.39 -1.67 7.13
N ILE A 70 1.68 -1.35 7.32
CA ILE A 70 2.44 -0.57 6.35
C ILE A 70 2.53 -1.30 5.01
N THR A 71 2.73 -2.62 5.04
CA THR A 71 2.82 -3.46 3.84
C THR A 71 1.49 -3.51 3.10
N ASP A 72 0.38 -3.72 3.81
CA ASP A 72 -0.96 -3.70 3.22
C ASP A 72 -1.30 -2.34 2.59
N VAL A 73 -0.95 -1.23 3.26
CA VAL A 73 -1.15 0.12 2.68
C VAL A 73 -0.26 0.33 1.46
N ALA A 74 0.95 -0.21 1.46
CA ALA A 74 1.85 -0.14 0.29
C ALA A 74 1.33 -0.98 -0.88
N LEU A 75 0.76 -2.17 -0.64
CA LEU A 75 0.07 -2.97 -1.66
C LEU A 75 -1.12 -2.23 -2.25
N LEU A 76 -1.94 -1.61 -1.40
CA LEU A 76 -3.05 -0.77 -1.84
C LEU A 76 -2.58 0.42 -2.69
N ALA A 77 -1.54 1.12 -2.25
CA ALA A 77 -1.04 2.30 -2.96
C ALA A 77 -0.41 1.93 -4.33
N ASP A 78 0.20 0.76 -4.44
CA ASP A 78 0.67 0.20 -5.71
C ASP A 78 -0.51 -0.14 -6.62
N TYR A 79 -1.49 -0.90 -6.10
CA TYR A 79 -2.69 -1.32 -6.84
C TYR A 79 -3.47 -0.12 -7.37
N TYR A 80 -3.76 0.86 -6.52
CA TYR A 80 -4.47 2.08 -6.91
C TYR A 80 -3.57 3.12 -7.59
N GLN A 81 -2.29 2.81 -7.82
CA GLN A 81 -1.33 3.64 -8.54
C GLN A 81 -1.19 5.06 -7.94
N CYS A 82 -1.18 5.16 -6.62
CA CYS A 82 -1.10 6.42 -5.87
C CYS A 82 0.12 6.50 -4.95
N LEU A 83 1.09 5.60 -5.10
CA LEU A 83 2.27 5.47 -4.23
C LEU A 83 3.01 6.78 -3.95
N GLU A 84 3.12 7.68 -4.93
CA GLU A 84 3.84 8.97 -4.78
C GLU A 84 3.31 9.80 -3.61
N ASP A 85 1.98 9.89 -3.47
CA ASP A 85 1.31 10.65 -2.41
C ASP A 85 1.60 10.07 -1.02
N PHE A 86 1.92 8.77 -0.96
CA PHE A 86 2.15 8.03 0.27
C PHE A 86 3.61 7.90 0.65
N ARG A 87 4.55 8.13 -0.29
CA ARG A 87 5.99 7.88 -0.06
C ARG A 87 6.52 8.53 1.20
N ARG A 88 6.14 9.78 1.46
CA ARG A 88 6.60 10.52 2.65
C ARG A 88 6.08 9.86 3.93
N CYS A 89 4.80 9.54 3.98
CA CYS A 89 4.16 8.91 5.15
C CYS A 89 4.72 7.50 5.39
N MET A 90 4.83 6.68 4.36
CA MET A 90 5.36 5.32 4.44
C MET A 90 6.82 5.27 4.90
N ARG A 91 7.69 6.19 4.41
CA ARG A 91 9.06 6.31 4.93
C ARG A 91 9.09 6.64 6.41
N GLY A 92 8.18 7.52 6.86
CA GLY A 92 7.99 7.85 8.26
C GLY A 92 7.55 6.63 9.08
N TRP A 93 6.52 5.92 8.64
CA TRP A 93 6.01 4.72 9.30
C TRP A 93 7.06 3.63 9.40
N LEU A 94 7.76 3.32 8.30
CA LEU A 94 8.81 2.30 8.29
C LEU A 94 9.95 2.65 9.25
N ARG A 95 10.35 3.93 9.33
CA ARG A 95 11.38 4.39 10.28
C ARG A 95 10.95 4.18 11.73
N GLU A 96 9.68 4.41 12.05
CA GLU A 96 9.17 4.18 13.40
C GLU A 96 9.01 2.69 13.71
N ALA A 97 8.43 1.91 12.78
CA ALA A 97 8.24 0.47 12.92
C ALA A 97 9.57 -0.27 13.16
N LYS A 98 10.66 0.17 12.51
CA LYS A 98 12.03 -0.34 12.72
C LYS A 98 12.45 -0.40 14.19
N LYS A 99 11.96 0.49 15.04
CA LYS A 99 12.34 0.57 16.47
C LYS A 99 11.78 -0.59 17.30
N THR A 100 10.75 -1.26 16.80
CA THR A 100 9.98 -2.28 17.53
C THR A 100 9.81 -3.56 16.71
N LEU A 101 10.61 -3.77 15.65
CA LEU A 101 10.51 -4.97 14.82
C LEU A 101 10.86 -6.20 15.65
N ARG A 102 10.02 -7.23 15.52
CA ARG A 102 10.33 -8.58 15.99
C ARG A 102 11.16 -9.27 14.90
N PRO A 103 12.36 -9.80 15.21
CA PRO A 103 13.16 -10.50 14.21
C PRO A 103 12.46 -11.74 13.68
N SER A 104 12.23 -11.80 12.36
CA SER A 104 11.82 -12.99 11.63
C SER A 104 12.06 -12.81 10.13
N HIS A 105 12.24 -13.91 9.40
CA HIS A 105 12.37 -13.89 7.94
C HIS A 105 11.21 -13.16 7.26
N GLU A 106 9.98 -13.47 7.68
CA GLU A 106 8.75 -12.83 7.18
C GLU A 106 8.74 -11.31 7.40
N THR A 107 9.09 -10.86 8.62
CA THR A 107 9.13 -9.43 8.97
C THR A 107 10.11 -8.68 8.08
N TYR A 108 11.31 -9.24 7.87
CA TYR A 108 12.33 -8.60 7.04
C TYR A 108 11.98 -8.64 5.56
N THR A 109 11.29 -9.68 5.09
CA THR A 109 10.80 -9.79 3.71
C THR A 109 9.78 -8.69 3.40
N LYS A 110 8.82 -8.45 4.32
CA LYS A 110 7.87 -7.33 4.23
C LYS A 110 8.60 -5.99 4.19
N CYS A 111 9.54 -5.77 5.12
CA CYS A 111 10.36 -4.56 5.14
C CYS A 111 11.19 -4.36 3.86
N LEU A 112 11.73 -5.44 3.28
CA LEU A 112 12.47 -5.42 2.02
C LEU A 112 11.56 -5.00 0.87
N TRP A 113 10.38 -5.60 0.75
CA TRP A 113 9.40 -5.28 -0.28
C TRP A 113 8.93 -3.82 -0.20
N VAL A 114 8.58 -3.34 1.00
CA VAL A 114 8.26 -1.92 1.23
C VAL A 114 9.45 -1.01 0.89
N SER A 115 10.68 -1.43 1.17
CA SER A 115 11.87 -0.64 0.83
C SER A 115 12.11 -0.55 -0.68
N TRP A 116 11.83 -1.64 -1.40
CA TRP A 116 11.90 -1.70 -2.85
C TRP A 116 10.89 -0.75 -3.49
N ILE A 117 9.62 -0.81 -3.09
CA ILE A 117 8.58 0.02 -3.69
C ILE A 117 8.79 1.51 -3.41
N LEU A 118 9.30 1.84 -2.22
CA LEU A 118 9.67 3.21 -1.85
C LEU A 118 10.94 3.71 -2.54
N ARG A 119 11.65 2.86 -3.30
CA ARG A 119 12.98 3.17 -3.87
C ARG A 119 13.98 3.64 -2.80
N SER A 120 13.99 2.95 -1.66
CA SER A 120 14.90 3.24 -0.54
C SER A 120 16.13 2.31 -0.58
N ALA A 121 17.18 2.72 -1.29
CA ALA A 121 18.37 1.89 -1.50
C ALA A 121 19.03 1.42 -0.19
N THR A 122 19.14 2.31 0.81
CA THR A 122 19.72 1.99 2.13
C THR A 122 18.90 0.90 2.83
N ASN A 123 17.59 1.11 2.97
CA ASN A 123 16.75 0.12 3.65
C ASN A 123 16.69 -1.19 2.86
N PHE A 124 16.67 -1.13 1.53
CA PHE A 124 16.66 -2.31 0.68
C PHE A 124 17.91 -3.17 0.91
N LYS A 125 19.09 -2.54 0.98
CA LYS A 125 20.35 -3.24 1.29
C LYS A 125 20.34 -3.84 2.70
N ASP A 126 19.92 -3.06 3.69
CA ASP A 126 19.93 -3.49 5.10
C ASP A 126 19.00 -4.68 5.31
N PHE A 127 17.75 -4.57 4.84
CA PHE A 127 16.77 -5.65 4.97
C PHE A 127 17.08 -6.83 4.07
N GLY A 128 17.65 -6.63 2.89
CA GLY A 128 18.07 -7.74 2.03
C GLY A 128 19.12 -8.61 2.71
N SER A 129 20.06 -8.00 3.42
CA SER A 129 21.06 -8.73 4.22
C SER A 129 20.40 -9.52 5.36
N LEU A 130 19.38 -8.95 6.02
CA LEU A 130 18.65 -9.62 7.09
C LEU A 130 17.77 -10.77 6.56
N VAL A 131 17.10 -10.61 5.42
CA VAL A 131 16.34 -11.69 4.78
C VAL A 131 17.25 -12.88 4.50
N VAL A 132 18.40 -12.66 3.87
CA VAL A 132 19.39 -13.73 3.60
C VAL A 132 19.90 -14.37 4.90
N TYR A 133 20.18 -13.59 5.93
CA TYR A 133 20.68 -14.12 7.21
C TYR A 133 19.64 -14.97 7.94
N PHE A 134 18.36 -14.60 7.87
CA PHE A 134 17.26 -15.30 8.56
C PHE A 134 16.58 -16.37 7.68
N ALA A 135 17.07 -16.61 6.46
CA ALA A 135 16.55 -17.67 5.60
C ALA A 135 16.96 -19.04 6.17
N GLU A 136 15.96 -19.88 6.47
CA GLU A 136 16.19 -21.26 6.95
C GLU A 136 16.35 -22.24 5.77
N ASP A 137 15.81 -21.90 4.60
CA ASP A 137 15.83 -22.65 3.33
C ASP A 137 15.85 -21.67 2.12
N LEU A 138 15.57 -22.15 0.89
CA LEU A 138 15.53 -21.31 -0.32
C LEU A 138 14.57 -20.12 -0.14
N ILE A 139 15.01 -18.91 -0.51
CA ILE A 139 14.19 -17.70 -0.41
C ILE A 139 13.13 -17.71 -1.52
N GLU A 140 11.97 -18.28 -1.25
CA GLU A 140 10.81 -18.20 -2.14
C GLU A 140 10.06 -16.87 -1.93
N GLY A 141 9.48 -16.33 -3.02
CA GLY A 141 8.85 -15.00 -3.00
C GLY A 141 7.56 -14.89 -2.19
N GLU A 142 7.10 -15.93 -1.48
CA GLU A 142 5.89 -15.95 -0.62
C GLU A 142 4.66 -15.30 -1.27
N GLY A 143 4.46 -15.50 -2.58
CA GLY A 143 3.36 -14.90 -3.35
C GLY A 143 3.48 -13.40 -3.66
N LEU A 144 4.58 -12.75 -3.29
CA LEU A 144 4.86 -11.35 -3.61
C LEU A 144 5.45 -11.21 -5.03
N PRO A 145 5.05 -10.17 -5.79
CA PRO A 145 5.54 -9.95 -7.15
C PRO A 145 6.98 -9.39 -7.11
N PHE A 146 7.96 -10.27 -6.92
CA PHE A 146 9.36 -9.93 -7.16
C PHE A 146 9.68 -9.96 -8.66
N HIS A 147 10.51 -9.01 -9.11
CA HIS A 147 10.95 -8.97 -10.49
C HIS A 147 11.86 -10.18 -10.81
N PRO A 148 11.75 -10.84 -11.98
CA PRO A 148 12.47 -12.10 -12.29
C PRO A 148 13.99 -12.05 -12.09
N VAL A 149 14.62 -10.91 -12.36
CA VAL A 149 16.06 -10.66 -12.13
C VAL A 149 16.51 -10.87 -10.67
N VAL A 150 15.59 -10.79 -9.71
CA VAL A 150 15.90 -10.97 -8.28
C VAL A 150 15.96 -12.45 -7.88
N LEU A 151 15.35 -13.35 -8.66
CA LEU A 151 15.16 -14.76 -8.28
C LEU A 151 16.15 -15.75 -8.95
N GLY A 152 17.00 -15.28 -9.87
CA GLY A 152 17.96 -16.12 -10.60
C GLY A 152 17.37 -16.78 -11.83
#